data_AF-A0AA50I045-F1
#
_entry.id   AF-A0AA50I045-F1
#
_cell.length_a   1.000
_cell.length_b   1.000
_cell.length_c   1.000
_cell.angle_alpha   90.00
_cell.angle_beta   90.00
_cell.angle_gamma   90.00
#
_symmetry.space_group_name_H-M   'P 1'
#
loop_
_entity.id
_entity.type
_entity.pdbx_description
1 polymer ?
#
loop_
_entity_poly.entity_id
_entity_poly.type
_entity_poly.pdbx_seq_one_letter_code
_entity_poly.pdbx_strand_id
1 'polypeptide(L)'
;MAHTPILLALLCSVFLARSEFPNKRSRLYQEALAILLTRWDQTRGIKRDQIYENLTLLDKLKLLSTIAAIAFEQGQYLIEQEELLQIILDFLSTLPNADDDLDALWLNSETLLKEMEIQQGIIVQMAKGVYAFSHLTFQEYLTARKIVVDSTSEFPTLSLQELADHVMMPQWREVILLTVEMLPDPVKLLRLIQSQIDGLLRNDVGLQQFLQHVATKAESLDVPYLSAAVRAFYLGLFCGRELNLASALDPKIVGDLAPDMALDLASIAGFTFRGKVN
;
A
#
# COMPACT_ATOMS: atom_id res chain seq x y z
N MET A 1 -7.29 -13.95 -7.18
CA MET A 1 -6.01 -13.38 -6.69
C MET A 1 -4.97 -13.12 -7.79
N ALA A 2 -5.28 -13.26 -9.09
CA ALA A 2 -4.40 -12.78 -10.16
C ALA A 2 -5.23 -12.05 -11.22
N HIS A 3 -5.44 -10.75 -11.03
CA HIS A 3 -6.14 -9.89 -12.02
C HIS A 3 -5.16 -9.05 -12.85
N THR A 4 -3.86 -9.09 -12.53
CA THR A 4 -2.82 -8.36 -13.28
C THR A 4 -1.69 -9.33 -13.69
N PRO A 5 -1.14 -9.20 -14.92
CA PRO A 5 -0.07 -10.07 -15.41
C PRO A 5 1.17 -10.13 -14.51
N ILE A 6 1.50 -9.02 -13.84
CA ILE A 6 2.62 -8.95 -12.89
C ILE A 6 2.39 -9.83 -11.67
N LEU A 7 1.18 -9.86 -11.10
CA LEU A 7 0.86 -10.72 -9.95
C LEU A 7 1.05 -12.19 -10.28
N LEU A 8 0.64 -12.62 -11.47
CA LEU A 8 0.83 -13.99 -11.92
C LEU A 8 2.32 -14.32 -12.08
N ALA A 9 3.11 -13.41 -12.68
CA ALA A 9 4.54 -13.60 -12.81
C ALA A 9 5.25 -13.70 -11.45
N LEU A 10 4.89 -12.84 -10.49
CA LEU A 10 5.41 -12.89 -9.12
C LEU A 10 5.01 -14.18 -8.40
N LEU A 11 3.72 -14.58 -8.52
CA LEU A 11 3.20 -15.81 -7.93
C LEU A 11 3.92 -17.04 -8.49
N CYS A 12 4.14 -17.10 -9.80
CA CYS A 12 4.92 -18.16 -10.44
C CYS A 12 6.37 -18.17 -9.96
N SER A 13 7.01 -17.00 -9.86
CA SER A 13 8.40 -16.86 -9.40
C SER A 13 8.56 -17.37 -7.95
N VAL A 14 7.63 -16.98 -7.07
CA VAL A 14 7.63 -17.40 -5.66
C VAL A 14 7.32 -18.90 -5.55
N PHE A 15 6.32 -19.39 -6.25
CA PHE A 15 5.97 -20.81 -6.25
C PHE A 15 7.12 -21.69 -6.74
N LEU A 16 7.82 -21.29 -7.81
CA LEU A 16 9.00 -22.01 -8.30
C LEU A 16 10.15 -22.04 -7.28
N ALA A 17 10.26 -21.04 -6.42
CA ALA A 17 11.32 -20.97 -5.41
C ALA A 17 10.95 -21.65 -4.08
N ARG A 18 9.66 -21.68 -3.71
CA ARG A 18 9.19 -22.08 -2.36
C ARG A 18 8.21 -23.25 -2.34
N SER A 19 7.66 -23.65 -3.48
CA SER A 19 6.63 -24.69 -3.62
C SER A 19 5.33 -24.44 -2.83
N GLU A 20 5.10 -23.22 -2.36
CA GLU A 20 3.91 -22.79 -1.62
C GLU A 20 3.41 -21.43 -2.12
N PHE A 21 2.12 -21.16 -1.93
CA PHE A 21 1.52 -19.87 -2.25
C PHE A 21 1.34 -19.03 -0.97
N PRO A 22 1.87 -17.79 -0.93
CA PRO A 22 1.63 -16.89 0.17
C PRO A 22 0.14 -16.60 0.33
N ASN A 23 -0.35 -16.65 1.57
CA ASN A 23 -1.74 -16.34 1.92
C ASN A 23 -2.02 -14.83 2.04
N LYS A 24 -0.97 -14.00 1.96
CA LYS A 24 -0.95 -12.55 2.15
C LYS A 24 -0.25 -11.88 0.97
N ARG A 25 -0.78 -10.75 0.49
CA ARG A 25 -0.19 -10.03 -0.65
C ARG A 25 1.16 -9.43 -0.30
N SER A 26 1.30 -8.86 0.89
CA SER A 26 2.57 -8.33 1.40
C SER A 26 3.66 -9.41 1.41
N ARG A 27 3.33 -10.64 1.82
CA ARG A 27 4.28 -11.76 1.79
C ARG A 27 4.68 -12.14 0.38
N LEU A 28 3.73 -12.17 -0.56
CA LEU A 28 4.04 -12.42 -1.96
C LEU A 28 5.05 -11.41 -2.50
N TYR A 29 4.83 -10.13 -2.24
CA TYR A 29 5.75 -9.07 -2.67
C TYR A 29 7.10 -9.15 -1.97
N GLN A 30 7.11 -9.43 -0.66
CA GLN A 30 8.32 -9.62 0.12
C GLN A 30 9.19 -10.75 -0.45
N GLU A 31 8.58 -11.90 -0.71
CA GLU A 31 9.29 -13.08 -1.22
C GLU A 31 9.76 -12.87 -2.66
N ALA A 32 8.93 -12.26 -3.51
CA ALA A 32 9.32 -11.95 -4.87
C ALA A 32 10.50 -10.97 -4.93
N LEU A 33 10.48 -9.91 -4.12
CA LEU A 33 11.62 -8.98 -4.00
C LEU A 33 12.85 -9.69 -3.44
N ALA A 34 12.71 -10.52 -2.41
CA ALA A 34 13.84 -11.28 -1.89
C ALA A 34 14.48 -12.18 -2.96
N ILE A 35 13.68 -12.83 -3.81
CA ILE A 35 14.19 -13.65 -4.92
C ILE A 35 14.91 -12.78 -5.96
N LEU A 36 14.34 -11.64 -6.35
CA LEU A 36 14.97 -10.72 -7.31
C LEU A 36 16.31 -10.19 -6.78
N LEU A 37 16.34 -9.79 -5.51
CA LEU A 37 17.54 -9.31 -4.83
C LEU A 37 18.55 -10.42 -4.54
N THR A 38 18.14 -11.69 -4.37
CA THR A 38 19.08 -12.81 -4.14
C THR A 38 19.71 -13.31 -5.45
N ARG A 39 18.92 -13.38 -6.54
CA ARG A 39 19.44 -13.74 -7.87
C ARG A 39 20.51 -12.75 -8.35
N TRP A 40 20.38 -11.49 -7.92
CA TRP A 40 21.39 -10.48 -8.13
C TRP A 40 22.75 -10.81 -7.49
N ASP A 41 22.77 -11.29 -6.24
CA ASP A 41 24.03 -11.67 -5.57
C ASP A 41 24.71 -12.85 -6.28
N GLN A 42 23.93 -13.77 -6.86
CA GLN A 42 24.45 -14.97 -7.54
C GLN A 42 25.01 -14.70 -8.94
N THR A 43 24.46 -13.73 -9.68
CA THR A 43 24.86 -13.42 -11.06
C THR A 43 26.24 -12.71 -11.10
N ARG A 44 26.72 -12.22 -9.96
CA ARG A 44 27.97 -11.46 -9.81
C ARG A 44 29.24 -12.26 -9.56
N GLY A 45 29.19 -13.59 -9.50
CA GLY A 45 30.38 -14.43 -9.24
C GLY A 45 31.57 -14.28 -10.21
N ILE A 46 31.60 -13.26 -11.08
CA ILE A 46 32.58 -13.05 -12.17
C ILE A 46 33.13 -11.60 -12.25
N LYS A 47 32.55 -10.56 -11.62
CA LYS A 47 33.11 -9.17 -11.66
C LYS A 47 33.04 -8.46 -10.30
N ARG A 48 34.22 -8.14 -9.77
CA ARG A 48 34.47 -7.63 -8.41
C ARG A 48 34.34 -6.10 -8.37
N ASP A 49 33.15 -5.59 -8.05
CA ASP A 49 32.97 -4.22 -7.54
C ASP A 49 32.57 -4.31 -6.05
N GLN A 50 33.48 -3.87 -5.16
CA GLN A 50 33.51 -4.23 -3.73
C GLN A 50 32.43 -3.58 -2.87
N ILE A 51 31.88 -2.45 -3.29
CA ILE A 51 31.01 -1.62 -2.45
C ILE A 51 29.63 -2.25 -2.32
N TYR A 52 29.14 -2.84 -3.41
CA TYR A 52 27.81 -3.42 -3.46
C TYR A 52 27.69 -4.73 -2.68
N GLU A 53 28.75 -5.54 -2.67
CA GLU A 53 28.83 -6.76 -1.86
C GLU A 53 28.72 -6.46 -0.36
N ASN A 54 29.09 -5.25 0.07
CA ASN A 54 28.96 -4.84 1.47
C ASN A 54 27.51 -4.53 1.88
N LEU A 55 26.59 -4.32 0.93
CA LEU A 55 25.18 -4.09 1.24
C LEU A 55 24.48 -5.42 1.51
N THR A 56 23.98 -5.58 2.73
CA THR A 56 23.15 -6.74 3.06
C THR A 56 21.82 -6.66 2.31
N LEU A 57 21.13 -7.79 2.12
CA LEU A 57 19.76 -7.83 1.58
C LEU A 57 18.82 -6.83 2.29
N LEU A 58 19.03 -6.62 3.59
CA LEU A 58 18.26 -5.68 4.37
C LEU A 58 18.56 -4.22 3.98
N ASP A 59 19.82 -3.87 3.76
CA ASP A 59 20.23 -2.52 3.36
C ASP A 59 19.70 -2.18 1.96
N LYS A 60 19.76 -3.15 1.06
CA LYS A 60 19.13 -3.09 -0.28
C LYS A 60 17.64 -2.77 -0.20
N LEU A 61 16.92 -3.50 0.65
CA LEU A 61 15.49 -3.27 0.89
C LEU A 61 15.23 -1.93 1.56
N LYS A 62 16.09 -1.47 2.49
CA LYS A 62 15.96 -0.15 3.12
C LYS A 62 16.12 0.97 2.09
N LEU A 63 17.16 0.92 1.26
CA LEU A 63 17.39 1.90 0.19
C LEU A 63 16.20 1.97 -0.76
N LEU A 64 15.76 0.82 -1.29
CA LEU A 64 14.61 0.76 -2.19
C LEU A 64 13.31 1.26 -1.54
N SER A 65 13.10 0.95 -0.26
CA SER A 65 11.98 1.47 0.53
C SER A 65 12.03 2.99 0.68
N THR A 66 13.22 3.57 0.92
CA THR A 66 13.40 5.03 1.02
C THR A 66 13.13 5.71 -0.32
N ILE A 67 13.70 5.22 -1.42
CA ILE A 67 13.46 5.75 -2.77
C ILE A 67 11.96 5.69 -3.10
N ALA A 68 11.31 4.55 -2.85
CA ALA A 68 9.89 4.38 -3.12
C ALA A 68 9.03 5.37 -2.33
N ALA A 69 9.28 5.52 -1.03
CA ALA A 69 8.53 6.42 -0.16
C ALA A 69 8.63 7.88 -0.59
N ILE A 70 9.85 8.37 -0.82
CA ILE A 70 10.09 9.77 -1.23
C ILE A 70 9.41 10.05 -2.57
N ALA A 71 9.62 9.20 -3.58
CA ALA A 71 9.01 9.40 -4.89
C ALA A 71 7.47 9.33 -4.85
N PHE A 72 6.92 8.38 -4.07
CA PHE A 72 5.47 8.19 -3.98
C PHE A 72 4.79 9.35 -3.25
N GLU A 73 5.41 9.88 -2.20
CA GLU A 73 4.92 11.06 -1.48
C GLU A 73 4.83 12.29 -2.38
N GLN A 74 5.84 12.49 -3.23
CA GLN A 74 5.85 13.58 -4.21
C GLN A 74 4.87 13.36 -5.38
N GLY A 75 4.16 12.22 -5.42
CA GLY A 75 3.28 11.85 -6.52
C GLY A 75 4.03 11.54 -7.82
N GLN A 76 5.32 11.21 -7.72
CA GLN A 76 6.19 10.97 -8.86
C GLN A 76 6.34 9.47 -9.14
N TYR A 77 6.06 9.10 -10.40
CA TYR A 77 6.40 7.78 -10.94
C TYR A 77 7.73 7.80 -11.70
N LEU A 78 8.20 9.00 -12.06
CA LEU A 78 9.44 9.25 -12.78
C LEU A 78 10.32 10.10 -11.87
N ILE A 79 11.55 9.65 -11.65
CA ILE A 79 12.53 10.27 -10.76
C ILE A 79 13.70 10.72 -11.63
N GLU A 80 14.11 11.98 -11.50
CA GLU A 80 15.30 12.48 -12.19
C GLU A 80 16.56 11.85 -11.62
N GLN A 81 17.59 11.68 -12.45
CA GLN A 81 18.84 11.04 -12.04
C GLN A 81 19.49 11.74 -10.85
N GLU A 82 19.51 13.08 -10.84
CA GLU A 82 20.14 13.86 -9.78
C GLU A 82 19.43 13.65 -8.44
N GLU A 83 18.10 13.66 -8.44
CA GLU A 83 17.30 13.36 -7.24
C GLU A 83 17.54 11.93 -6.74
N LEU A 84 17.53 10.96 -7.65
CA LEU A 84 17.76 9.56 -7.30
C LEU A 84 19.17 9.34 -6.73
N LEU A 85 20.18 9.98 -7.32
CA LEU A 85 21.56 9.94 -6.81
C LEU A 85 21.67 10.59 -5.44
N GLN A 86 20.97 11.69 -5.20
CA GLN A 86 20.96 12.33 -3.89
C GLN A 86 20.38 11.40 -2.81
N ILE A 87 19.26 10.73 -3.10
CA ILE A 87 18.66 9.76 -2.16
C ILE A 87 19.63 8.60 -1.87
N ILE A 88 20.31 8.10 -2.90
CA ILE A 88 21.31 7.03 -2.73
C ILE A 88 22.49 7.51 -1.90
N LEU A 89 23.01 8.71 -2.18
CA LEU A 89 24.13 9.30 -1.45
C LEU A 89 23.78 9.48 0.03
N ASP A 90 22.63 10.09 0.32
CA ASP A 90 22.14 10.29 1.67
C ASP A 90 22.04 8.95 2.40
N PHE A 91 21.50 7.92 1.75
CA PHE A 91 21.44 6.58 2.31
C PHE A 91 22.82 5.98 2.60
N LEU A 92 23.76 6.05 1.65
CA LEU A 92 25.12 5.52 1.81
C LEU A 92 25.85 6.21 2.98
N SER A 93 25.62 7.51 3.17
CA SER A 93 26.20 8.27 4.29
C SER A 93 25.72 7.80 5.67
N THR A 94 24.55 7.13 5.74
CA THR A 94 24.03 6.58 7.01
C THR A 94 24.62 5.22 7.39
N LEU A 95 25.40 4.60 6.50
CA LEU A 95 25.95 3.27 6.75
C LEU A 95 27.17 3.34 7.69
N PRO A 96 27.40 2.31 8.54
CA PRO A 96 28.48 2.33 9.55
C PRO A 96 29.89 2.49 8.99
N ASN A 97 30.11 2.12 7.72
CA ASN A 97 31.39 2.19 7.02
C ASN A 97 31.33 3.19 5.85
N ALA A 98 30.54 4.26 5.99
CA ALA A 98 30.47 5.30 4.98
C ALA A 98 31.86 5.93 4.76
N ASP A 99 32.17 6.25 3.50
CA ASP A 99 33.35 7.04 3.16
C ASP A 99 33.11 8.50 3.62
N ASP A 100 34.14 9.15 4.18
CA ASP A 100 34.06 10.55 4.59
C ASP A 100 34.24 11.50 3.38
N ASP A 101 34.73 10.97 2.24
CA ASP A 101 34.90 11.74 1.01
C ASP A 101 33.60 11.81 0.19
N LEU A 102 33.10 13.03 -0.01
CA LEU A 102 31.88 13.30 -0.78
C LEU A 102 32.01 12.91 -2.26
N ASP A 103 33.19 13.10 -2.87
CA ASP A 103 33.41 12.75 -4.27
C ASP A 103 33.39 11.22 -4.45
N ALA A 104 33.95 10.50 -3.48
CA ALA A 104 33.88 9.04 -3.43
C ALA A 104 32.44 8.55 -3.23
N LEU A 105 31.68 9.14 -2.30
CA LEU A 105 30.26 8.81 -2.08
C LEU A 105 29.40 9.06 -3.32
N TRP A 106 29.66 10.15 -4.06
CA TRP A 106 28.95 10.43 -5.31
C TRP A 106 29.23 9.37 -6.38
N LEU A 107 30.51 9.03 -6.60
CA LEU A 107 30.90 7.97 -7.54
C LEU A 107 30.30 6.62 -7.15
N ASN A 108 30.26 6.32 -5.85
CA ASN A 108 29.64 5.11 -5.32
C ASN A 108 28.13 5.09 -5.59
N SER A 109 27.46 6.23 -5.47
CA SER A 109 26.03 6.38 -5.76
C SER A 109 25.72 6.14 -7.24
N GLU A 110 26.54 6.68 -8.16
CA GLU A 110 26.41 6.43 -9.60
C GLU A 110 26.64 4.95 -9.96
N THR A 111 27.61 4.31 -9.31
CA THR A 111 27.90 2.89 -9.49
C THR A 111 26.71 2.05 -9.02
N LEU A 112 26.16 2.38 -7.84
CA LEU A 112 24.99 1.72 -7.27
C LEU A 112 23.78 1.80 -8.20
N LEU A 113 23.51 3.00 -8.75
CA LEU A 113 22.38 3.23 -9.63
C LEU A 113 22.49 2.40 -10.92
N LYS A 114 23.65 2.41 -11.57
CA LYS A 114 23.91 1.60 -12.78
C LYS A 114 23.70 0.11 -12.51
N GLU A 115 24.10 -0.36 -11.34
CA GLU A 115 23.93 -1.75 -10.96
C GLU A 115 22.46 -2.13 -10.70
N MET A 116 21.68 -1.23 -10.09
CA MET A 116 20.23 -1.39 -9.91
C MET A 116 19.49 -1.44 -11.25
N GLU A 117 19.89 -0.61 -12.22
CA GLU A 117 19.34 -0.56 -13.58
C GLU A 117 19.64 -1.85 -14.36
N ILE A 118 20.90 -2.26 -14.46
CA ILE A 118 21.34 -3.32 -15.38
C ILE A 118 20.89 -4.71 -14.93
N GLN A 119 20.91 -5.00 -13.62
CA GLN A 119 20.83 -6.39 -13.14
C GLN A 119 19.48 -6.78 -12.54
N GLN A 120 18.76 -5.83 -11.95
CA GLN A 120 17.56 -6.16 -11.18
C GLN A 120 16.27 -5.84 -11.91
N GLY A 121 16.32 -4.86 -12.82
CA GLY A 121 15.12 -4.32 -13.46
C GLY A 121 14.06 -3.92 -12.43
N ILE A 122 14.45 -3.57 -11.20
CA ILE A 122 13.54 -3.04 -10.18
C ILE A 122 13.40 -1.54 -10.40
N ILE A 123 14.52 -0.86 -10.61
CA ILE A 123 14.57 0.49 -11.16
C ILE A 123 15.01 0.37 -12.62
N VAL A 124 14.36 1.12 -13.51
CA VAL A 124 14.64 1.13 -14.95
C VAL A 124 14.79 2.56 -15.45
N GLN A 125 15.72 2.77 -16.37
CA GLN A 125 15.84 4.05 -17.07
C GLN A 125 14.77 4.13 -18.17
N MET A 126 13.81 5.05 -18.00
CA MET A 126 12.68 5.24 -18.94
C MET A 126 13.05 6.18 -20.09
N ALA A 127 13.88 7.18 -19.79
CA ALA A 127 14.49 8.10 -20.73
C ALA A 127 15.86 8.50 -20.19
N LYS A 128 16.69 9.15 -21.01
CA LYS A 128 18.02 9.60 -20.58
C LYS A 128 17.91 10.45 -19.31
N GLY A 129 18.47 9.96 -18.20
CA GLY A 129 18.45 10.66 -16.91
C GLY A 129 17.12 10.62 -16.16
N VAL A 130 16.17 9.76 -16.57
CA VAL A 130 14.86 9.61 -15.91
C VAL A 130 14.63 8.13 -15.59
N TYR A 131 14.36 7.85 -14.32
CA TYR A 131 14.22 6.50 -13.79
C TYR A 131 12.82 6.26 -13.21
N ALA A 132 12.42 5.00 -13.14
CA ALA A 132 11.16 4.60 -12.53
C ALA A 132 11.30 3.22 -11.89
N PHE A 133 10.41 2.87 -10.97
CA PHE A 133 10.21 1.46 -10.64
C PHE A 133 9.64 0.72 -11.85
N SER A 134 10.13 -0.48 -12.13
CA SER A 134 9.66 -1.31 -13.25
C SER A 134 8.17 -1.64 -13.15
N HIS A 135 7.66 -1.72 -11.92
CA HIS A 135 6.25 -1.91 -11.65
C HIS A 135 5.82 -1.08 -10.45
N LEU A 136 4.68 -0.39 -10.60
CA LEU A 136 4.02 0.36 -9.53
C LEU A 136 3.81 -0.48 -8.27
N THR A 137 3.47 -1.75 -8.42
CA THR A 137 3.27 -2.66 -7.28
C THR A 137 4.49 -2.81 -6.39
N PHE A 138 5.71 -2.75 -6.95
CA PHE A 138 6.92 -2.75 -6.13
C PHE A 138 7.09 -1.44 -5.39
N GLN A 139 6.84 -0.31 -6.05
CA GLN A 139 6.87 1.01 -5.43
C GLN A 139 5.86 1.06 -4.27
N GLU A 140 4.60 0.68 -4.49
CA GLU A 140 3.54 0.67 -3.47
C GLU A 140 3.92 -0.21 -2.27
N TYR A 141 4.43 -1.42 -2.50
CA TYR A 141 4.88 -2.30 -1.42
C TYR A 141 6.09 -1.75 -0.66
N LEU A 142 7.08 -1.21 -1.37
CA LEU A 142 8.29 -0.66 -0.75
C LEU A 142 7.98 0.60 0.06
N THR A 143 7.06 1.45 -0.40
CA THR A 143 6.50 2.58 0.34
C THR A 143 5.77 2.11 1.60
N ALA A 144 4.85 1.13 1.47
CA ALA A 144 4.15 0.57 2.63
C ALA A 144 5.12 -0.02 3.66
N ARG A 145 6.16 -0.72 3.20
CA ARG A 145 7.23 -1.25 4.05
C ARG A 145 7.97 -0.14 4.78
N LYS A 146 8.32 0.96 4.11
CA LYS A 146 9.00 2.12 4.71
C LYS A 146 8.17 2.70 5.86
N ILE A 147 6.88 2.94 5.62
CA ILE A 147 5.94 3.45 6.63
C ILE A 147 5.87 2.51 7.85
N VAL A 148 5.81 1.20 7.63
CA VAL A 148 5.77 0.21 8.72
C VAL A 148 7.05 0.24 9.55
N VAL A 149 8.21 0.26 8.89
CA VAL A 149 9.53 0.33 9.55
C VAL A 149 9.69 1.63 10.33
N ASP A 150 9.23 2.74 9.77
CA ASP A 150 9.33 4.07 10.37
C ASP A 150 8.24 4.34 11.42
N SER A 151 7.23 3.47 11.55
CA SER A 151 6.10 3.68 12.49
C SER A 151 6.52 3.80 13.95
N THR A 152 7.73 3.32 14.30
CA THR A 152 8.35 3.42 15.62
C THR A 152 9.54 4.38 15.65
N SER A 153 9.86 5.06 14.55
CA SER A 153 10.93 6.05 14.46
C SER A 153 10.48 7.38 15.08
N GLU A 154 11.41 8.11 15.70
CA GLU A 154 11.18 9.48 16.16
C GLU A 154 11.02 10.46 14.99
N PHE A 155 11.73 10.20 13.89
CA PHE A 155 11.72 11.01 12.67
C PHE A 155 11.38 10.10 11.48
N PRO A 156 10.10 9.76 11.27
CA PRO A 156 9.67 8.94 10.13
C PRO A 156 9.79 9.74 8.82
N THR A 157 10.10 9.06 7.71
CA THR A 157 9.97 9.67 6.38
C THR A 157 8.50 9.93 6.05
N LEU A 158 7.62 9.00 6.42
CA LEU A 158 6.17 9.10 6.28
C LEU A 158 5.50 8.51 7.52
N SER A 159 4.72 9.31 8.24
CA SER A 159 4.01 8.90 9.43
C SER A 159 2.67 8.20 9.11
N LEU A 160 2.13 7.48 10.09
CA LEU A 160 0.77 6.91 9.99
C LEU A 160 -0.32 7.99 9.91
N GLN A 161 -0.04 9.21 10.38
CA GLN A 161 -0.97 10.34 10.27
C GLN A 161 -1.03 10.84 8.83
N GLU A 162 0.13 11.10 8.22
CA GLU A 162 0.20 11.52 6.82
C GLU A 162 -0.42 10.47 5.90
N LEU A 163 -0.17 9.17 6.14
CA LEU A 163 -0.84 8.10 5.41
C LEU A 163 -2.38 8.15 5.54
N ALA A 164 -2.90 8.48 6.72
CA ALA A 164 -4.34 8.62 6.93
C ALA A 164 -4.91 9.84 6.20
N ASP A 165 -4.16 10.93 6.09
CA ASP A 165 -4.56 12.14 5.36
C ASP A 165 -4.74 11.86 3.86
N HIS A 166 -4.05 10.84 3.34
CA HIS A 166 -4.18 10.36 1.97
C HIS A 166 -5.34 9.37 1.74
N VAL A 167 -6.21 9.09 2.73
CA VAL A 167 -7.28 8.07 2.61
C VAL A 167 -8.21 8.26 1.40
N MET A 168 -8.48 9.51 1.01
CA MET A 168 -9.35 9.82 -0.13
C MET A 168 -8.63 9.79 -1.49
N MET A 169 -7.31 9.60 -1.51
CA MET A 169 -6.51 9.60 -2.73
C MET A 169 -6.40 8.18 -3.31
N PRO A 170 -6.95 7.91 -4.52
CA PRO A 170 -7.00 6.55 -5.07
C PRO A 170 -5.63 5.87 -5.22
N GLN A 171 -4.59 6.65 -5.52
CA GLN A 171 -3.22 6.15 -5.65
C GLN A 171 -2.67 5.54 -4.34
N TRP A 172 -3.06 6.07 -3.18
CA TRP A 172 -2.59 5.57 -1.88
C TRP A 172 -3.32 4.32 -1.41
N ARG A 173 -4.38 3.89 -2.11
CA ARG A 173 -5.23 2.78 -1.69
C ARG A 173 -4.44 1.50 -1.45
N GLU A 174 -3.58 1.08 -2.38
CA GLU A 174 -2.84 -0.17 -2.20
C GLU A 174 -1.76 -0.03 -1.12
N VAL A 175 -1.12 1.13 -1.00
CA VAL A 175 -0.18 1.43 0.11
C VAL A 175 -0.86 1.28 1.46
N ILE A 176 -2.04 1.89 1.65
CA ILE A 176 -2.82 1.80 2.89
C ILE A 176 -3.17 0.34 3.21
N LEU A 177 -3.66 -0.42 2.22
CA LEU A 177 -4.02 -1.83 2.41
C LEU A 177 -2.81 -2.68 2.79
N LEU A 178 -1.66 -2.46 2.15
CA LEU A 178 -0.42 -3.16 2.47
C LEU A 178 0.11 -2.79 3.84
N THR A 179 0.10 -1.50 4.21
CA THR A 179 0.50 -1.04 5.54
C THR A 179 -0.37 -1.68 6.62
N VAL A 180 -1.70 -1.71 6.46
CA VAL A 180 -2.61 -2.39 7.40
C VAL A 180 -2.29 -3.89 7.51
N GLU A 181 -1.98 -4.58 6.41
CA GLU A 181 -1.66 -6.01 6.42
C GLU A 181 -0.32 -6.33 7.12
N MET A 182 0.62 -5.38 7.06
CA MET A 182 2.00 -5.51 7.54
C MET A 182 2.22 -5.00 8.98
N LEU A 183 1.41 -4.07 9.46
CA LEU A 183 1.52 -3.54 10.82
C LEU A 183 1.26 -4.65 11.86
N PRO A 184 2.06 -4.74 12.94
CA PRO A 184 1.79 -5.63 14.06
C PRO A 184 0.45 -5.29 14.75
N ASP A 185 0.15 -3.99 14.86
CA ASP A 185 -1.13 -3.47 15.35
C ASP A 185 -1.66 -2.38 14.40
N PRO A 186 -2.65 -2.69 13.53
CA PRO A 186 -3.21 -1.72 12.61
C PRO A 186 -4.22 -0.77 13.27
N VAL A 187 -4.61 -0.99 14.54
CA VAL A 187 -5.69 -0.23 15.20
C VAL A 187 -5.39 1.27 15.22
N LYS A 188 -4.13 1.66 15.44
CA LYS A 188 -3.72 3.07 15.39
C LYS A 188 -4.04 3.70 14.04
N LEU A 189 -3.58 3.10 12.93
CA LEU A 189 -3.84 3.60 11.58
C LEU A 189 -5.34 3.62 11.26
N LEU A 190 -6.08 2.57 11.62
CA LEU A 190 -7.53 2.50 11.38
C LEU A 190 -8.30 3.61 12.11
N ARG A 191 -7.90 3.97 13.34
CA ARG A 191 -8.50 5.11 14.08
C ARG A 191 -8.17 6.45 13.43
N LEU A 192 -6.95 6.63 12.92
CA LEU A 192 -6.57 7.85 12.19
C LEU A 192 -7.39 8.00 10.91
N ILE A 193 -7.52 6.92 10.14
CA ILE A 193 -8.37 6.86 8.95
C ILE A 193 -9.82 7.19 9.30
N GLN A 194 -10.36 6.60 10.37
CA GLN A 194 -11.72 6.89 10.84
C GLN A 194 -11.87 8.38 11.17
N SER A 195 -10.94 8.96 11.92
CA SER A 195 -10.96 10.39 12.27
C SER A 195 -10.94 11.29 11.04
N GLN A 196 -10.19 10.93 10.00
CA GLN A 196 -10.18 11.67 8.74
C GLN A 196 -11.53 11.59 8.02
N ILE A 197 -12.11 10.39 7.93
CA ILE A 197 -13.44 10.19 7.34
C ILE A 197 -14.52 10.96 8.12
N ASP A 198 -14.52 10.87 9.44
CA ASP A 198 -15.47 11.58 10.32
C ASP A 198 -15.33 13.11 10.16
N GLY A 199 -14.10 13.60 10.00
CA GLY A 199 -13.81 15.00 9.70
C GLY A 199 -14.43 15.47 8.37
N LEU A 200 -14.31 14.66 7.31
CA LEU A 200 -14.89 14.95 6.00
C LEU A 200 -16.43 14.95 6.03
N LEU A 201 -17.02 14.05 6.82
CA LEU A 201 -18.47 13.92 6.95
C LEU A 201 -19.10 14.98 7.86
N ARG A 202 -18.32 15.68 8.69
CA ARG A 202 -18.83 16.59 9.73
C ARG A 202 -19.75 17.69 9.18
N ASN A 203 -19.45 18.19 7.99
CA ASN A 203 -20.15 19.32 7.39
C ASN A 203 -21.27 18.90 6.41
N ASP A 204 -21.41 17.60 6.14
CA ASP A 204 -22.46 17.09 5.25
C ASP A 204 -23.67 16.60 6.07
N VAL A 205 -24.63 17.50 6.27
CA VAL A 205 -25.86 17.21 7.02
C VAL A 205 -26.65 16.06 6.40
N GLY A 206 -26.64 15.93 5.07
CA GLY A 206 -27.38 14.88 4.36
C GLY A 206 -26.77 13.49 4.62
N LEU A 207 -25.44 13.38 4.51
CA LEU A 207 -24.72 12.15 4.83
C LEU A 207 -24.85 11.78 6.31
N GLN A 208 -24.79 12.74 7.23
CA GLN A 208 -24.99 12.49 8.67
C GLN A 208 -26.40 11.96 8.96
N GLN A 209 -27.44 12.58 8.38
CA GLN A 209 -28.82 12.11 8.53
C GLN A 209 -29.01 10.70 7.94
N PHE A 210 -28.40 10.44 6.79
CA PHE A 210 -28.45 9.12 6.16
C PHE A 210 -27.75 8.04 7.00
N LEU A 211 -26.54 8.31 7.50
CA LEU A 211 -25.81 7.38 8.37
C LEU A 211 -26.56 7.13 9.68
N GLN A 212 -27.17 8.17 10.26
CA GLN A 212 -28.02 8.03 11.44
C GLN A 212 -29.26 7.19 11.14
N HIS A 213 -29.88 7.36 9.97
CA HIS A 213 -31.02 6.54 9.54
C HIS A 213 -30.65 5.06 9.42
N VAL A 214 -29.50 4.76 8.78
CA VAL A 214 -28.96 3.40 8.69
C VAL A 214 -28.69 2.81 10.08
N ALA A 215 -28.11 3.59 10.99
CA ALA A 215 -27.83 3.17 12.36
C ALA A 215 -29.13 2.84 13.13
N THR A 216 -30.10 3.75 13.13
CA THR A 216 -31.41 3.55 13.78
C THR A 216 -32.15 2.34 13.21
N LYS A 217 -32.10 2.14 11.88
CA LYS A 217 -32.70 0.96 11.25
C LYS A 217 -32.03 -0.33 11.71
N ALA A 218 -30.70 -0.37 11.74
CA ALA A 218 -29.95 -1.53 12.22
C ALA A 218 -30.25 -1.84 13.69
N GLU A 219 -30.39 -0.83 14.55
CA GLU A 219 -30.73 -1.00 15.96
C GLU A 219 -32.19 -1.41 16.20
N SER A 220 -33.11 -1.09 15.29
CA SER A 220 -34.52 -1.49 15.40
C SER A 220 -34.75 -2.99 15.15
N LEU A 221 -33.75 -3.68 14.60
CA LEU A 221 -33.83 -5.10 14.27
C LEU A 221 -33.27 -5.93 15.42
N ASP A 222 -34.11 -6.78 15.98
CA ASP A 222 -33.70 -7.80 16.95
C ASP A 222 -33.16 -9.02 16.18
N VAL A 223 -31.90 -8.92 15.74
CA VAL A 223 -31.23 -9.94 14.94
C VAL A 223 -29.93 -10.42 15.59
N PRO A 224 -29.58 -11.71 15.46
CA PRO A 224 -28.41 -12.29 16.14
C PRO A 224 -27.07 -11.97 15.44
N TYR A 225 -27.01 -10.93 14.60
CA TYR A 225 -25.81 -10.56 13.82
C TYR A 225 -25.08 -9.37 14.44
N LEU A 226 -23.82 -9.19 14.06
CA LEU A 226 -23.06 -8.00 14.46
C LEU A 226 -23.75 -6.72 13.97
N SER A 227 -23.93 -5.74 14.86
CA SER A 227 -24.49 -4.41 14.51
C SER A 227 -23.73 -3.74 13.35
N ALA A 228 -22.42 -3.94 13.25
CA ALA A 228 -21.63 -3.47 12.10
C ALA A 228 -22.02 -4.15 10.78
N ALA A 229 -22.30 -5.46 10.79
CA ALA A 229 -22.72 -6.21 9.62
C ALA A 229 -24.11 -5.78 9.15
N VAL A 230 -25.05 -5.56 10.08
CA VAL A 230 -26.40 -5.06 9.78
C VAL A 230 -26.35 -3.66 9.18
N ARG A 231 -25.55 -2.75 9.76
CA ARG A 231 -25.32 -1.41 9.18
C ARG A 231 -24.71 -1.47 7.78
N ALA A 232 -23.72 -2.34 7.58
CA ALA A 232 -23.11 -2.54 6.26
C ALA A 232 -24.10 -3.10 5.23
N PHE A 233 -25.00 -4.00 5.65
CA PHE A 233 -26.07 -4.54 4.80
C PHE A 233 -26.99 -3.42 4.32
N TYR A 234 -27.53 -2.61 5.23
CA TYR A 234 -28.43 -1.51 4.88
C TYR A 234 -27.74 -0.40 4.10
N LEU A 235 -26.48 -0.10 4.41
CA LEU A 235 -25.68 0.84 3.63
C LEU A 235 -25.53 0.36 2.17
N GLY A 236 -25.20 -0.90 1.97
CA GLY A 236 -25.10 -1.49 0.63
C GLY A 236 -26.44 -1.47 -0.10
N LEU A 237 -27.52 -1.89 0.58
CA LEU A 237 -28.87 -1.90 0.04
C LEU A 237 -29.33 -0.50 -0.40
N PHE A 238 -29.21 0.51 0.48
CA PHE A 238 -29.67 1.87 0.21
C PHE A 238 -28.83 2.60 -0.85
N CYS A 239 -27.54 2.28 -0.96
CA CYS A 239 -26.68 2.84 -1.99
C CYS A 239 -26.69 2.05 -3.31
N GLY A 240 -27.47 0.96 -3.41
CA GLY A 240 -27.48 0.07 -4.58
C GLY A 240 -26.11 -0.57 -4.86
N ARG A 241 -25.34 -0.86 -3.81
CA ARG A 241 -24.00 -1.46 -3.88
C ARG A 241 -24.03 -2.94 -3.49
N GLU A 242 -22.99 -3.65 -3.90
CA GLU A 242 -22.79 -5.05 -3.51
C GLU A 242 -22.69 -5.20 -1.98
N LEU A 243 -23.24 -6.29 -1.46
CA LEU A 243 -23.31 -6.57 -0.01
C LEU A 243 -22.03 -7.23 0.53
N ASN A 244 -20.92 -7.16 -0.21
CA ASN A 244 -19.67 -7.83 0.13
C ASN A 244 -19.14 -7.44 1.51
N LEU A 245 -19.30 -6.17 1.90
CA LEU A 245 -18.89 -5.71 3.23
C LEU A 245 -19.71 -6.37 4.34
N ALA A 246 -21.02 -6.51 4.13
CA ALA A 246 -21.90 -7.19 5.08
C ALA A 246 -21.52 -8.67 5.20
N SER A 247 -21.34 -9.37 4.07
CA SER A 247 -20.91 -10.77 4.04
C SER A 247 -19.52 -10.99 4.64
N ALA A 248 -18.60 -10.04 4.49
CA ALA A 248 -17.27 -10.12 5.09
C ALA A 248 -17.30 -9.98 6.61
N LEU A 249 -18.25 -9.21 7.15
CA LEU A 249 -18.45 -9.05 8.58
C LEU A 249 -19.25 -10.21 9.19
N ASP A 250 -20.27 -10.70 8.48
CA ASP A 250 -21.04 -11.89 8.85
C ASP A 250 -21.53 -12.62 7.59
N PRO A 251 -21.00 -13.81 7.26
CA PRO A 251 -21.33 -14.51 6.02
C PRO A 251 -22.80 -14.93 5.86
N LYS A 252 -23.55 -15.05 6.97
CA LYS A 252 -24.96 -15.53 6.93
C LYS A 252 -25.96 -14.40 6.71
N ILE A 253 -25.56 -13.16 7.00
CA ILE A 253 -26.47 -12.01 7.06
C ILE A 253 -27.22 -11.75 5.76
N VAL A 254 -26.56 -11.88 4.61
CA VAL A 254 -27.14 -11.55 3.31
C VAL A 254 -28.21 -12.55 2.90
N GLY A 255 -28.01 -13.84 3.21
CA GLY A 255 -29.01 -14.88 2.92
C GLY A 255 -30.26 -14.74 3.79
N ASP A 256 -30.06 -14.36 5.06
CA ASP A 256 -31.12 -14.36 6.06
C ASP A 256 -31.97 -13.06 6.03
N LEU A 257 -31.37 -11.90 5.73
CA LEU A 257 -32.08 -10.60 5.64
C LEU A 257 -32.54 -10.24 4.22
N ALA A 258 -32.17 -11.03 3.21
CA ALA A 258 -32.67 -10.87 1.84
C ALA A 258 -34.22 -10.85 1.70
N PRO A 259 -35.00 -11.63 2.47
CA PRO A 259 -36.46 -11.64 2.35
C PRO A 259 -37.12 -10.31 2.78
N ASP A 260 -36.53 -9.59 3.74
CA ASP A 260 -37.08 -8.34 4.29
C ASP A 260 -36.79 -7.10 3.42
N MET A 261 -36.00 -7.26 2.35
CA MET A 261 -35.59 -6.18 1.45
C MET A 261 -36.77 -5.44 0.78
N ALA A 262 -37.88 -6.14 0.50
CA ALA A 262 -38.99 -5.56 -0.27
C ALA A 262 -39.71 -4.41 0.46
N LEU A 263 -39.80 -4.48 1.80
CA LEU A 263 -40.42 -3.44 2.63
C LEU A 263 -39.49 -2.25 2.83
N ASP A 264 -38.20 -2.51 2.96
CA ASP A 264 -37.20 -1.48 3.24
C ASP A 264 -36.83 -0.66 2.00
N LEU A 265 -36.90 -1.25 0.80
CA LEU A 265 -36.69 -0.52 -0.45
C LEU A 265 -37.72 0.63 -0.66
N ALA A 266 -38.93 0.53 -0.08
CA ALA A 266 -39.93 1.60 -0.16
C ALA A 266 -39.54 2.86 0.65
N SER A 267 -38.75 2.70 1.72
CA SER A 267 -38.22 3.82 2.52
C SER A 267 -37.10 4.62 1.82
N ILE A 268 -36.51 4.05 0.76
CA ILE A 268 -35.39 4.64 -0.01
C ILE A 268 -35.84 5.84 -0.85
N ALA A 269 -37.10 5.91 -1.26
CA ALA A 269 -37.61 6.98 -2.12
C ALA A 269 -37.46 8.39 -1.51
N GLY A 270 -37.27 8.50 -0.19
CA GLY A 270 -37.02 9.77 0.51
C GLY A 270 -35.56 10.24 0.50
N PHE A 271 -34.60 9.35 0.23
CA PHE A 271 -33.16 9.62 0.34
C PHE A 271 -32.42 9.59 -0.99
N THR A 272 -33.11 9.67 -2.15
CA THR A 272 -32.46 9.67 -3.47
C THR A 272 -31.40 10.78 -3.54
N PHE A 273 -30.14 10.38 -3.35
CA PHE A 273 -28.97 11.24 -3.52
C PHE A 273 -28.94 11.65 -5.00
N ARG A 274 -29.36 12.88 -5.29
CA ARG A 274 -29.03 13.56 -6.56
C ARG A 274 -27.55 13.94 -6.53
N GLY A 275 -26.68 12.93 -6.60
CA GLY A 275 -25.29 13.14 -6.96
C GLY A 275 -25.22 13.52 -8.44
N LYS A 276 -25.13 14.82 -8.73
CA LYS A 276 -24.63 15.26 -10.03
C LYS A 276 -23.18 14.81 -10.11
N VAL A 277 -22.92 13.81 -10.93
CA VAL A 277 -21.57 13.54 -11.45
C VAL A 277 -21.21 14.75 -12.32
N ASN A 278 -20.25 15.54 -11.87
CA ASN A 278 -19.45 16.44 -12.69
C ASN A 278 -18.01 15.94 -12.63
#